data_AF-A0A6G7C5W2-F1
#
_entry.id   AF-A0A6G7C5W2-F1
#
_cell.length_a   1.000
_cell.length_b   1.000
_cell.length_c   1.000
_cell.angle_alpha   90.00
_cell.angle_beta   90.00
_cell.angle_gamma   90.00
#
_symmetry.space_group_name_H-M   'P 1'
#
loop_
_entity.id
_entity.type
_entity.pdbx_description
1 polymer ?
#
loop_
_entity_poly.entity_id
_entity_poly.type
_entity_poly.pdbx_seq_one_letter_code
_entity_poly.pdbx_strand_id
1 'polypeptide(L)'
;MKKINQTEILKETILLMKMKQADELVQLKDHYHYTVESLKPLNLIKNAFGIIATSPEIKGNILSNVVGMTTGYITKKVLLGSTHNPIKRILGTVLQFVITNIVTKQSEKVKDNDLQNG
;
A
#
# COMPACT_ATOMS: atom_id res chain seq x y z
N MET A 1 -7.96 64.26 40.64
CA MET A 1 -8.04 62.90 40.06
C MET A 1 -9.26 62.85 39.13
N LYS A 2 -9.08 62.51 37.84
CA LYS A 2 -10.19 62.38 36.88
C LYS A 2 -11.15 61.29 37.38
N LYS A 3 -12.45 61.60 37.53
CA LYS A 3 -13.46 60.59 37.89
C LYS A 3 -13.47 59.53 36.81
N ILE A 4 -13.15 58.29 37.19
CA ILE A 4 -13.28 57.13 36.33
C ILE A 4 -14.75 57.03 35.93
N ASN A 5 -15.05 57.20 34.64
CA ASN A 5 -16.41 57.13 34.13
C ASN A 5 -16.77 55.65 33.91
N GLN A 6 -17.36 55.04 34.94
CA GLN A 6 -17.77 53.63 34.95
C GLN A 6 -18.67 53.28 33.74
N THR A 7 -19.47 54.23 33.25
CA THR A 7 -20.31 54.04 32.07
C THR A 7 -19.49 53.94 30.77
N GLU A 8 -18.37 54.67 30.67
CA GLU A 8 -17.47 54.60 29.52
C GLU A 8 -16.75 53.24 29.48
N ILE A 9 -16.21 52.82 30.63
CA ILE A 9 -15.57 51.50 30.79
C ILE A 9 -16.54 50.38 30.42
N LEU A 10 -17.79 50.46 30.86
CA LEU A 10 -18.80 49.46 30.55
C LEU A 10 -19.06 49.38 29.03
N LYS A 11 -19.16 50.52 28.35
CA LYS A 11 -19.35 50.57 26.89
C LYS A 11 -18.17 49.99 26.12
N GLU A 12 -16.95 50.38 26.50
CA GLU A 12 -15.72 49.84 25.90
C GLU A 12 -15.62 48.34 26.11
N THR A 13 -15.94 47.86 27.30
CA THR A 13 -15.95 46.42 27.63
C THR A 13 -16.98 45.67 26.80
N ILE A 14 -18.20 46.21 26.64
CA ILE A 14 -19.24 45.60 25.78
C ILE A 14 -18.77 45.55 24.33
N LEU A 15 -18.13 46.60 23.82
CA LEU A 15 -17.58 46.63 22.46
C LEU A 15 -16.52 45.54 22.28
N LEU A 16 -15.57 45.46 23.20
CA LEU A 16 -14.52 44.46 23.19
C LEU A 16 -15.07 43.02 23.26
N MET A 17 -16.06 42.78 24.12
CA MET A 17 -16.74 41.49 24.22
C MET A 17 -17.47 41.12 22.93
N LYS A 18 -18.14 42.07 22.26
CA LYS A 18 -18.80 41.83 20.96
C LYS A 18 -17.79 41.49 19.86
N MET A 19 -16.67 42.20 19.82
CA MET A 19 -15.59 41.90 18.87
C MET A 19 -15.02 40.50 19.11
N LYS A 20 -14.75 40.15 20.37
CA LYS A 20 -14.29 38.81 20.75
C LYS A 20 -15.30 37.72 20.37
N GLN A 21 -16.58 37.92 20.66
CA GLN A 21 -17.63 36.97 20.28
C GLN A 21 -17.73 36.78 18.77
N ALA A 22 -17.61 37.86 17.99
CA ALA A 22 -17.62 37.79 16.53
C ALA A 22 -16.44 36.97 16.00
N ASP A 23 -15.24 37.18 16.56
CA ASP A 23 -14.04 36.43 16.21
C ASP A 23 -14.16 34.94 16.59
N GLU A 24 -14.63 34.64 17.79
CA GLU A 24 -14.89 33.27 18.25
C GLU A 24 -15.89 32.53 17.37
N LEU A 25 -16.93 33.22 16.88
CA LEU A 25 -17.91 32.64 15.95
C LEU A 25 -17.30 32.30 14.58
N VAL A 26 -16.38 33.12 14.08
CA VAL A 26 -15.67 32.85 12.82
C VAL A 26 -14.79 31.62 13.01
N GLN A 27 -13.98 31.58 14.07
CA GLN A 27 -13.12 30.43 14.37
C GLN A 27 -13.93 29.14 14.54
N LEU A 28 -15.10 29.20 15.21
CA LEU A 28 -15.97 28.05 15.39
C LEU A 28 -16.50 27.52 14.04
N LYS A 29 -16.89 28.41 13.12
CA LYS A 29 -17.33 28.02 11.78
C LYS A 29 -16.21 27.36 10.99
N ASP A 30 -15.00 27.90 11.08
CA ASP A 30 -13.84 27.34 10.38
C ASP A 30 -13.47 25.96 10.93
N HIS A 31 -13.45 25.81 12.27
CA HIS A 31 -13.24 24.51 12.92
C HIS A 31 -14.32 23.50 12.57
N TYR A 32 -15.58 23.92 12.54
CA TYR A 32 -16.69 23.06 12.13
C TYR A 32 -16.52 22.60 10.68
N HIS A 33 -16.25 23.53 9.75
CA HIS A 33 -16.05 23.22 8.34
C HIS A 33 -14.88 22.26 8.14
N TYR A 34 -13.73 22.55 8.74
CA TYR A 34 -12.55 21.68 8.67
C TYR A 34 -12.82 20.30 9.24
N THR A 35 -13.50 20.21 10.38
CA THR A 35 -13.84 18.92 11.01
C THR A 35 -14.76 18.11 10.10
N VAL A 36 -15.84 18.71 9.61
CA VAL A 36 -16.78 18.06 8.69
C VAL A 36 -16.08 17.61 7.41
N GLU A 37 -15.25 18.46 6.81
CA GLU A 37 -14.44 18.10 5.64
C GLU A 37 -13.51 16.91 5.95
N SER A 38 -12.79 16.94 7.07
CA SER A 38 -11.84 15.89 7.45
C SER A 38 -12.51 14.53 7.66
N LEU A 39 -13.76 14.53 8.14
CA LEU A 39 -14.58 13.34 8.37
C LEU A 39 -15.26 12.83 7.10
N LYS A 40 -15.19 13.56 5.97
CA LYS A 40 -15.69 13.04 4.71
C LYS A 40 -14.93 11.76 4.32
N PRO A 41 -15.62 10.72 3.84
CA PRO A 41 -15.00 9.45 3.49
C PRO A 41 -13.80 9.60 2.54
N LEU A 42 -13.89 10.50 1.56
CA LEU A 42 -12.79 10.78 0.62
C LEU A 42 -11.51 11.27 1.32
N ASN A 43 -11.64 12.15 2.31
CA ASN A 43 -10.51 12.70 3.05
C ASN A 43 -9.98 11.68 4.08
N LEU A 44 -10.85 10.89 4.69
CA LEU A 44 -10.45 9.76 5.54
C LEU A 44 -9.63 8.73 4.76
N ILE A 45 -10.08 8.35 3.56
CA ILE A 45 -9.37 7.44 2.66
C ILE A 45 -8.01 8.02 2.27
N LYS A 46 -7.97 9.30 1.87
CA LYS A 46 -6.72 10.00 1.51
C LYS A 46 -5.71 9.98 2.68
N ASN A 47 -6.17 10.25 3.90
CA ASN A 47 -5.32 10.22 5.09
C ASN A 47 -4.85 8.79 5.42
N ALA A 48 -5.72 7.79 5.29
CA ALA A 48 -5.37 6.39 5.48
C ALA A 48 -4.31 5.92 4.45
N PHE A 49 -4.45 6.30 3.18
CA PHE A 49 -3.43 6.02 2.15
C PHE A 49 -2.09 6.68 2.47
N GLY A 50 -2.10 7.92 2.96
CA GLY A 50 -0.89 8.60 3.40
C GLY A 50 -0.15 7.83 4.50
N ILE A 51 -0.88 7.34 5.51
CA ILE A 51 -0.35 6.53 6.62
C ILE A 51 0.19 5.18 6.11
N ILE A 52 -0.54 4.52 5.22
CA ILE A 52 -0.14 3.23 4.63
C ILE A 52 1.14 3.38 3.80
N ALA A 53 1.26 4.47 3.03
CA ALA A 53 2.40 4.71 2.17
C ALA A 53 3.68 5.09 2.93
N THR A 54 3.53 5.73 4.09
CA THR A 54 4.66 6.23 4.90
C THR A 54 5.09 5.28 6.01
N SER A 55 4.24 4.33 6.44
CA SER A 55 4.60 3.34 7.45
C SER A 55 5.46 2.20 6.86
N PRO A 56 6.72 2.02 7.31
CA PRO A 56 7.60 0.95 6.84
C PRO A 56 7.04 -0.45 7.13
N GLU A 57 6.39 -0.62 8.28
CA GLU A 57 5.81 -1.88 8.73
C GLU A 57 4.60 -2.29 7.88
N ILE A 58 3.70 -1.35 7.60
CA ILE A 58 2.52 -1.61 6.76
C ILE A 58 2.94 -1.86 5.31
N LYS A 59 3.91 -1.10 4.79
CA LYS A 59 4.48 -1.32 3.46
C LYS A 59 5.06 -2.73 3.32
N GLY A 60 5.79 -3.20 4.32
CA GLY A 60 6.35 -4.55 4.36
C GLY A 60 5.26 -5.64 4.31
N ASN A 61 4.21 -5.49 5.13
CA ASN A 61 3.10 -6.45 5.20
C ASN A 61 2.21 -6.45 3.95
N ILE A 62 1.99 -5.30 3.32
CA ILE A 62 1.24 -5.24 2.06
C ILE A 62 2.05 -5.86 0.93
N LEU A 63 3.35 -5.57 0.84
CA LEU A 63 4.20 -6.16 -0.19
C LEU A 63 4.27 -7.67 -0.07
N SER A 64 4.45 -8.21 1.15
CA SER A 64 4.47 -9.66 1.37
C SER A 64 3.13 -10.32 1.05
N ASN A 65 1.99 -9.69 1.39
CA ASN A 65 0.66 -10.20 1.06
C ASN A 65 0.36 -10.16 -0.43
N VAL A 66 0.73 -9.09 -1.14
CA VAL A 66 0.58 -8.98 -2.60
C VAL A 66 1.44 -10.02 -3.31
N VAL A 67 2.70 -10.18 -2.88
CA VAL A 67 3.58 -11.22 -3.40
C VAL A 67 3.02 -12.61 -3.10
N GLY A 68 2.50 -12.87 -1.90
CA GLY A 68 1.87 -14.14 -1.54
C GLY A 68 0.62 -14.46 -2.36
N MET A 69 -0.27 -13.47 -2.56
CA MET A 69 -1.48 -13.65 -3.37
C MET A 69 -1.16 -13.86 -4.85
N THR A 70 -0.26 -13.06 -5.41
CA THR A 70 0.14 -13.18 -6.82
C THR A 70 0.89 -14.49 -7.06
N THR A 71 1.83 -14.86 -6.19
CA THR A 71 2.56 -16.13 -6.25
C THR A 71 1.60 -17.30 -6.09
N GLY A 72 0.65 -17.26 -5.15
CA GLY A 72 -0.36 -18.30 -4.96
C GLY A 72 -1.30 -18.44 -6.16
N TYR A 73 -1.72 -17.32 -6.77
CA TYR A 73 -2.55 -17.32 -7.97
C TYR A 73 -1.80 -17.88 -9.20
N ILE A 74 -0.55 -17.44 -9.41
CA ILE A 74 0.32 -17.95 -10.48
C ILE A 74 0.55 -19.45 -10.26
N THR A 75 0.86 -19.88 -9.04
CA THR A 75 1.06 -21.29 -8.68
C THR A 75 -0.20 -22.10 -8.98
N LYS A 76 -1.39 -21.63 -8.58
CA LYS A 76 -2.66 -22.31 -8.89
C LYS A 76 -2.94 -22.38 -10.39
N LYS A 77 -2.66 -21.31 -11.14
CA LYS A 77 -2.85 -21.26 -12.60
C LYS A 77 -1.85 -22.11 -13.37
N VAL A 78 -0.58 -22.09 -12.97
CA VAL A 78 0.54 -22.72 -13.68
C VAL A 78 0.78 -24.17 -13.24
N LEU A 79 0.45 -24.56 -12.01
CA LEU A 79 0.58 -25.96 -11.56
C LEU A 79 -0.78 -26.68 -11.59
N LEU A 80 -1.82 -26.15 -10.95
CA LEU A 80 -3.09 -26.86 -10.71
C LEU A 80 -4.17 -26.70 -11.80
N GLY A 81 -4.08 -25.70 -12.69
CA GLY A 81 -5.13 -25.43 -13.69
C GLY A 81 -5.08 -26.34 -14.92
N SER A 82 -6.18 -27.05 -15.25
CA SER A 82 -6.34 -27.84 -16.49
C SER A 82 -6.63 -26.95 -17.71
N THR A 83 -5.67 -26.13 -18.11
CA THR A 83 -5.85 -25.26 -19.28
C THR A 83 -4.62 -25.30 -20.18
N HIS A 84 -4.88 -25.25 -21.49
CA HIS A 84 -3.99 -25.33 -22.65
C HIS A 84 -3.00 -24.13 -22.75
N ASN A 85 -2.46 -23.71 -21.60
CA ASN A 85 -1.80 -22.44 -21.42
C ASN A 85 -0.33 -22.54 -21.89
N PRO A 86 0.14 -21.66 -22.80
CA PRO A 86 1.49 -21.72 -23.39
C PRO A 86 2.63 -21.77 -22.36
N ILE A 87 2.42 -21.20 -21.17
CA ILE A 87 3.42 -21.19 -20.09
C ILE A 87 3.78 -22.61 -19.63
N LYS A 88 2.80 -23.51 -19.44
CA LYS A 88 3.06 -24.90 -19.06
C LYS A 88 3.87 -25.64 -20.13
N ARG A 89 3.59 -25.36 -21.41
CA ARG A 89 4.28 -25.97 -22.55
C ARG A 89 5.75 -25.53 -22.59
N ILE A 90 6.02 -24.25 -22.37
CA ILE A 90 7.39 -23.71 -22.30
C ILE A 90 8.15 -24.37 -21.13
N LEU A 91 7.55 -24.39 -19.93
CA LEU A 91 8.19 -24.98 -18.75
C LEU A 91 8.45 -26.49 -18.93
N GLY A 92 7.50 -27.23 -19.51
CA GLY A 92 7.67 -28.65 -19.82
C GLY A 92 8.78 -28.90 -20.85
N THR A 93 8.88 -28.05 -21.87
CA THR A 93 9.94 -28.15 -22.91
C THR A 93 11.32 -27.88 -22.31
N VAL A 94 11.45 -26.89 -21.42
CA VAL A 94 12.71 -26.58 -20.74
C VAL A 94 13.10 -27.73 -19.81
N LEU A 95 12.16 -28.27 -19.02
CA LEU A 95 12.41 -29.44 -18.16
C LEU A 95 12.87 -30.65 -18.99
N GLN A 96 12.18 -30.94 -20.10
CA GLN A 96 12.55 -32.03 -20.99
C GLN A 96 13.96 -31.83 -21.56
N PHE A 97 14.31 -30.61 -22.00
CA PHE A 97 15.64 -30.30 -22.52
C PHE A 97 16.75 -30.50 -21.47
N VAL A 98 16.50 -30.11 -20.21
CA VAL A 98 17.45 -30.31 -19.10
C VAL A 98 17.62 -31.81 -18.81
N ILE A 99 16.54 -32.56 -18.68
CA ILE A 99 16.59 -34.00 -18.43
C ILE A 99 17.30 -34.72 -19.57
N THR A 100 16.97 -34.39 -20.82
CA THR A 100 17.61 -34.97 -22.00
C THR A 100 19.11 -34.68 -22.00
N ASN A 101 19.55 -33.45 -21.73
CA ASN A 101 20.99 -33.13 -21.67
C ASN A 101 21.74 -33.89 -20.55
N ILE A 102 21.10 -34.14 -19.42
CA ILE A 102 21.71 -34.92 -18.32
C ILE A 102 21.82 -36.39 -18.71
N VAL A 103 20.76 -36.97 -19.29
CA VAL A 103 20.72 -38.37 -19.71
C VAL A 103 21.67 -38.61 -20.89
N THR A 104 21.73 -37.73 -21.88
CA THR A 104 22.66 -37.86 -23.00
C THR A 104 24.11 -37.76 -22.54
N LYS A 105 24.44 -36.83 -21.64
CA LYS A 105 25.78 -36.74 -21.03
C LYS A 105 26.15 -37.99 -20.23
N GLN A 106 25.19 -38.65 -19.57
CA GLN A 106 25.46 -39.94 -18.91
C GLN A 106 25.60 -41.09 -19.91
N SER A 107 24.79 -41.12 -20.96
CA SER A 107 24.88 -42.13 -22.01
C SER A 107 26.18 -42.02 -22.82
N GLU A 108 26.71 -40.82 -23.03
CA GLU A 108 28.02 -40.59 -23.64
C GLU A 108 29.15 -41.12 -22.74
N LYS A 109 29.06 -40.90 -21.41
CA LYS A 109 30.01 -41.48 -20.45
C LYS A 109 29.96 -43.00 -20.37
N VAL A 110 28.79 -43.61 -20.55
CA VAL A 110 28.67 -45.09 -20.61
C VAL A 110 29.29 -45.63 -21.90
N LYS A 111 29.09 -44.94 -23.03
CA LYS A 111 29.60 -45.36 -24.34
C LYS A 111 31.13 -45.22 -24.47
N ASP A 112 31.73 -44.23 -23.82
CA ASP A 112 33.21 -44.09 -23.74
C ASP A 112 33.87 -45.16 -22.87
N ASN A 113 33.16 -45.72 -21.87
CA ASN A 113 33.68 -46.78 -21.01
C ASN A 113 33.58 -48.18 -21.66
N ASP A 114 32.63 -48.38 -22.59
CA ASP A 114 32.54 -49.60 -23.40
C ASP A 114 33.56 -49.61 -24.55
N LEU A 115 34.03 -48.44 -25.02
CA LEU A 115 35.06 -48.32 -26.06
C LEU A 115 36.51 -48.44 -25.55
N GLN A 116 36.73 -48.44 -24.23
CA GLN A 116 38.05 -48.64 -23.62
C GLN A 116 38.28 -50.06 -23.05
N ASN A 117 37.28 -50.94 -23.09
CA ASN A 117 37.38 -52.33 -22.61
C ASN A 117 37.06 -53.39 -23.70
N GLY A 118 37.22 -53.02 -24.97
CA GLY A 118 37.12 -53.92 -26.13
C GLY A 118 38.49 -54.27 -26.69
#